data_AF-A0A9X1LB90-F1
#
_entry.id   AF-A0A9X1LB90-F1
#
_cell.length_a   1.000
_cell.length_b   1.000
_cell.length_c   1.000
_cell.angle_alpha   90.00
_cell.angle_beta   90.00
_cell.angle_gamma   90.00
#
_symmetry.space_group_name_H-M   'P 1'
#
loop_
_entity.id
_entity.type
_entity.pdbx_description
1 polymer ?
#
loop_
_entity_poly.entity_id
_entity_poly.type
_entity_poly.pdbx_seq_one_letter_code
_entity_poly.pdbx_strand_id
1 'polypeptide(L)'
;MRALPVAACVLALSLVGTALAQQQEQAPGLPAGSAEVQSAAPEVGAGRGGPNSTQPNSSEPSLPTGQPRSAAPEGIAPRPPRPVTPIPAPPPMTARGGPDAAEVELQHALRGGVIQGMVSIPNQSAGILIQPEGRDWRGFRTRTLTIAGAALVLGMVVLLGILYFWKGPQRIEAGRSGRSIERYGPLERVNHWMVASSFVILGLSGLNITFGAYVLRPVIGAEAFTTFTLWTQAAHHFLSFPFTFGIIVMLLIWARDNLPARVDLAWIRAGGPFAKGHPPAGRFNPAQKGLYWFTILGGLVAAVSGYLLMAPALLDNISSQQVAHVVHAGMAMLMIAAILVHIYVGTIGAEGAFEAMSTGRVDFNYAREHNSLWVEERLTEARRSVAPADARTAGAD
;
A
#
# COMPACT_ATOMS: atom_id res chain seq x y z
N MET A 1 16.89 14.10 22.79
CA MET A 1 16.04 13.01 22.24
C MET A 1 14.60 13.50 22.26
N ARG A 2 14.06 13.94 21.12
CA ARG A 2 12.65 14.34 20.98
C ARG A 2 12.12 13.81 19.66
N ALA A 3 11.04 13.04 19.75
CA ALA A 3 10.36 12.36 18.67
C ALA A 3 9.81 13.37 17.66
N LEU A 4 10.25 13.27 16.40
CA LEU A 4 9.75 14.11 15.31
C LEU A 4 9.37 13.40 13.99
N PRO A 5 9.37 12.05 13.80
CA PRO A 5 8.95 11.48 12.51
C PRO A 5 7.47 11.07 12.43
N VAL A 6 6.67 11.12 13.50
CA VAL A 6 5.27 10.61 13.48
C VAL A 6 4.26 11.67 12.98
N ALA A 7 4.55 12.97 13.16
CA ALA A 7 3.61 14.04 12.82
C ALA A 7 3.42 14.24 11.30
N ALA A 8 4.41 13.86 10.47
CA ALA A 8 4.33 14.04 9.02
C ALA A 8 3.37 13.03 8.34
N CYS A 9 3.25 11.81 8.89
CA CYS A 9 2.29 10.82 8.38
C CYS A 9 0.83 11.21 8.69
N VAL A 10 0.57 11.88 9.81
CA VAL A 10 -0.78 12.31 10.21
C VAL A 10 -1.28 13.51 9.37
N LEU A 11 -0.39 14.37 8.89
CA LEU A 11 -0.76 15.52 8.04
C LEU A 11 -1.15 15.10 6.60
N ALA A 12 -0.56 14.04 6.06
CA ALA A 12 -0.92 13.53 4.73
C ALA A 12 -2.29 12.81 4.74
N LEU A 13 -2.64 12.16 5.86
CA LEU A 13 -3.94 11.52 6.06
C LEU A 13 -5.10 12.52 6.21
N SER A 14 -4.84 13.70 6.76
CA SER A 14 -5.87 14.72 7.02
C SER A 14 -6.28 15.49 5.75
N LEU A 15 -5.39 15.63 4.75
CA LEU A 15 -5.71 16.30 3.48
C LEU A 15 -6.53 15.43 2.52
N VAL A 16 -6.48 14.10 2.65
CA VAL A 16 -7.33 13.18 1.86
C VAL A 16 -8.73 13.07 2.47
N GLY A 17 -8.84 13.15 3.80
CA GLY A 17 -10.13 13.09 4.50
C GLY A 17 -11.04 14.30 4.25
N THR A 18 -10.49 15.51 4.12
CA THR A 18 -11.28 16.73 3.88
C THR A 18 -11.85 16.80 2.46
N ALA A 19 -11.14 16.25 1.47
CA ALA A 19 -11.63 16.18 0.09
C ALA A 19 -12.83 15.23 -0.09
N LEU A 20 -12.92 14.17 0.72
CA LEU A 20 -14.07 13.25 0.72
C LEU A 20 -15.30 13.86 1.41
N ALA A 21 -15.11 14.68 2.45
CA ALA A 21 -16.21 15.32 3.17
C ALA A 21 -16.94 16.38 2.34
N GLN A 22 -16.23 17.14 1.48
CA GLN A 22 -16.85 18.19 0.65
C GLN A 22 -17.72 17.66 -0.50
N GLN A 23 -17.57 16.39 -0.89
CA GLN A 23 -18.34 15.83 -2.01
C GLN A 23 -19.76 15.36 -1.61
N GLN A 24 -20.07 15.35 -0.31
CA GLN A 24 -21.34 14.84 0.23
C GLN A 24 -22.42 15.92 0.37
N GLU A 25 -22.09 17.20 0.19
CA GLU A 25 -23.01 18.33 0.43
C GLU A 25 -23.77 18.82 -0.82
N GLN A 26 -23.57 18.23 -2.00
CA GLN A 26 -24.28 18.63 -3.22
C GLN A 26 -24.90 17.45 -3.95
N ALA A 27 -26.16 17.15 -3.61
CA ALA A 27 -27.05 16.36 -4.48
C ALA A 27 -28.42 17.07 -4.58
N PRO A 28 -28.89 17.44 -5.78
CA PRO A 28 -30.25 17.93 -5.98
C PRO A 28 -31.23 16.74 -5.96
N GLY A 29 -32.40 16.94 -5.35
CA GLY A 29 -33.44 15.91 -5.21
C GLY A 29 -33.96 15.41 -6.57
N LEU A 30 -34.18 14.10 -6.66
CA LEU A 30 -34.77 13.45 -7.84
C LEU A 30 -35.94 12.52 -7.45
N PRO A 31 -36.90 12.34 -8.37
CA PRO A 31 -38.27 11.94 -8.07
C PRO A 31 -38.46 10.43 -7.92
N ALA A 32 -39.60 10.08 -7.34
CA ALA A 32 -40.05 8.72 -7.09
C ALA A 32 -40.25 7.90 -8.37
N GLY A 33 -39.75 6.66 -8.33
CA GLY A 33 -40.18 5.58 -9.22
C GLY A 33 -39.08 5.01 -10.11
N SER A 34 -38.47 3.89 -9.68
CA SER A 34 -37.90 2.92 -10.63
C SER A 34 -37.91 1.50 -10.04
N ALA A 35 -38.16 0.56 -10.95
CA ALA A 35 -38.65 -0.80 -10.74
C ALA A 35 -37.73 -1.75 -9.95
N GLU A 36 -38.40 -2.66 -9.23
CA GLU A 36 -37.86 -3.81 -8.53
C GLU A 36 -37.23 -4.81 -9.54
N VAL A 37 -35.92 -5.09 -9.38
CA VAL A 37 -35.21 -6.13 -10.12
C VAL A 37 -34.99 -7.30 -9.16
N GLN A 38 -35.79 -8.36 -9.30
CA GLN A 38 -35.55 -9.65 -8.66
C GLN A 38 -34.32 -10.31 -9.29
N SER A 39 -33.26 -10.53 -8.49
CA SER A 39 -32.18 -11.45 -8.85
C SER A 39 -32.42 -12.81 -8.19
N ALA A 40 -32.58 -13.85 -9.01
CA ALA A 40 -32.70 -15.24 -8.58
C ALA A 40 -31.43 -15.72 -7.86
N ALA A 41 -31.61 -16.33 -6.69
CA ALA A 41 -30.55 -17.05 -5.97
C ALA A 41 -30.30 -18.44 -6.60
N PRO A 42 -29.06 -18.96 -6.59
CA PRO A 42 -28.80 -20.32 -7.06
C PRO A 42 -29.21 -21.36 -6.01
N GLU A 43 -30.05 -22.32 -6.42
CA GLU A 43 -30.39 -23.53 -5.65
C GLU A 43 -29.14 -24.41 -5.44
N VAL A 44 -28.82 -24.71 -4.19
CA VAL A 44 -27.90 -25.79 -3.82
C VAL A 44 -28.71 -27.09 -3.68
N GLY A 45 -28.60 -27.94 -4.69
CA GLY A 45 -29.22 -29.26 -4.74
C GLY A 45 -28.59 -30.24 -3.74
N ALA A 46 -29.44 -30.83 -2.91
CA ALA A 46 -29.12 -31.99 -2.10
C ALA A 46 -29.08 -33.26 -2.97
N GLY A 47 -28.00 -34.05 -2.89
CA GLY A 47 -28.01 -35.41 -3.41
C GLY A 47 -26.65 -36.03 -3.70
N ARG A 48 -26.10 -36.77 -2.74
CA ARG A 48 -25.65 -38.17 -2.91
C ARG A 48 -24.94 -38.67 -1.65
N GLY A 49 -25.57 -39.66 -1.00
CA GLY A 49 -24.93 -40.48 0.02
C GLY A 49 -24.02 -41.55 -0.60
N GLY A 50 -22.93 -41.84 0.11
CA GLY A 50 -22.04 -42.98 -0.10
C GLY A 50 -21.58 -43.49 1.27
N PRO A 51 -21.47 -44.82 1.48
CA PRO A 51 -21.44 -45.41 2.81
C PRO A 51 -20.01 -45.47 3.35
N ASN A 52 -19.81 -45.21 4.64
CA ASN A 52 -18.72 -45.85 5.35
C ASN A 52 -19.10 -46.15 6.80
N SER A 53 -18.99 -47.43 7.10
CA SER A 53 -19.23 -48.11 8.36
C SER A 53 -18.18 -47.75 9.41
N THR A 54 -18.61 -47.49 10.65
CA THR A 54 -17.90 -47.95 11.86
C THR A 54 -18.79 -47.70 13.10
N GLN A 55 -19.45 -48.76 13.57
CA GLN A 55 -19.89 -48.86 14.96
C GLN A 55 -18.72 -49.33 15.84
N PRO A 56 -18.76 -49.04 17.15
CA PRO A 56 -18.29 -49.98 18.14
C PRO A 56 -19.45 -50.52 18.99
N ASN A 57 -19.34 -51.81 19.25
CA ASN A 57 -20.24 -52.72 19.93
C ASN A 57 -19.99 -52.69 21.45
N SER A 58 -21.04 -52.85 22.28
CA SER A 58 -20.89 -53.24 23.69
C SER A 58 -21.96 -54.26 24.09
N SER A 59 -21.47 -55.49 24.31
CA SER A 59 -22.05 -56.70 24.91
C SER A 59 -22.57 -56.47 26.35
N GLU A 60 -23.82 -56.79 26.72
CA GLU A 60 -24.38 -58.08 27.22
C GLU A 60 -25.07 -57.81 28.61
N PRO A 61 -25.86 -58.71 29.25
CA PRO A 61 -26.85 -59.69 28.76
C PRO A 61 -28.19 -59.69 29.57
N SER A 62 -29.16 -60.47 29.09
CA SER A 62 -30.54 -60.71 29.55
C SER A 62 -30.73 -61.54 30.84
N LEU A 63 -31.86 -61.33 31.56
CA LEU A 63 -32.46 -62.27 32.54
C LEU A 63 -34.01 -62.37 32.40
N PRO A 64 -34.67 -63.52 32.71
CA PRO A 64 -36.06 -63.81 32.33
C PRO A 64 -37.10 -64.03 33.48
N THR A 65 -38.39 -63.84 33.14
CA THR A 65 -39.67 -64.48 33.61
C THR A 65 -40.18 -64.45 35.09
N GLY A 66 -41.47 -64.08 35.28
CA GLY A 66 -42.40 -64.79 36.20
C GLY A 66 -43.37 -64.01 37.12
N GLN A 67 -44.62 -63.73 36.67
CA GLN A 67 -45.98 -63.71 37.33
C GLN A 67 -46.27 -63.08 38.73
N PRO A 68 -47.56 -62.86 39.17
CA PRO A 68 -48.86 -62.76 38.48
C PRO A 68 -49.65 -61.45 38.77
N ARG A 69 -50.74 -61.20 38.04
CA ARG A 69 -51.74 -60.13 38.33
C ARG A 69 -52.51 -60.43 39.62
N SER A 70 -52.62 -59.46 40.53
CA SER A 70 -53.61 -59.45 41.61
C SER A 70 -54.66 -58.36 41.39
N ALA A 71 -55.85 -58.64 41.92
CA ALA A 71 -57.11 -57.98 41.64
C ALA A 71 -57.22 -56.53 42.18
N ALA A 72 -58.05 -55.75 41.50
CA ALA A 72 -58.47 -54.41 41.88
C ALA A 72 -59.37 -54.42 43.14
N PRO A 73 -59.32 -53.37 43.98
CA PRO A 73 -60.45 -52.96 44.79
C PRO A 73 -61.20 -51.78 44.17
N GLU A 74 -62.48 -51.73 44.51
CA GLU A 74 -63.56 -50.90 43.97
C GLU A 74 -63.38 -49.37 44.13
N GLY A 75 -63.70 -48.66 43.04
CA GLY A 75 -64.59 -47.51 42.99
C GLY A 75 -64.51 -46.43 44.08
N ILE A 76 -63.64 -45.44 43.89
CA ILE A 76 -63.87 -44.06 44.38
C ILE A 76 -64.33 -43.23 43.18
N ALA A 77 -65.54 -42.70 43.22
CA ALA A 77 -66.08 -41.84 42.17
C ALA A 77 -65.19 -40.60 41.94
N PRO A 78 -64.84 -40.24 40.68
CA PRO A 78 -64.01 -39.08 40.42
C PRO A 78 -64.77 -37.79 40.75
N ARG A 79 -64.18 -36.95 41.59
CA ARG A 79 -64.62 -35.58 41.88
C ARG A 79 -64.59 -34.77 40.56
N PRO A 80 -65.61 -33.95 40.25
CA PRO A 80 -65.59 -33.18 39.01
C PRO A 80 -64.40 -32.21 38.99
N PRO A 81 -63.72 -32.06 37.83
CA PRO A 81 -62.55 -31.19 37.71
C PRO A 81 -62.95 -29.74 37.98
N ARG A 82 -62.23 -29.06 38.88
CA ARG A 82 -62.34 -27.61 39.02
C ARG A 82 -61.74 -26.95 37.77
N PRO A 83 -62.37 -25.92 37.18
CA PRO A 83 -61.76 -25.16 36.10
C PRO A 83 -60.46 -24.54 36.61
N VAL A 84 -59.33 -24.97 36.06
CA VAL A 84 -58.04 -24.29 36.27
C VAL A 84 -57.97 -23.20 35.21
N THR A 85 -57.91 -21.94 35.63
CA THR A 85 -57.63 -20.83 34.72
C THR A 85 -56.26 -21.07 34.07
N PRO A 86 -56.16 -21.16 32.74
CA PRO A 86 -54.89 -21.36 32.08
C PRO A 86 -53.98 -20.16 32.37
N ILE A 87 -52.77 -20.44 32.89
CA ILE A 87 -51.71 -19.44 32.96
C ILE A 87 -51.35 -19.12 31.49
N PRO A 88 -51.46 -17.86 31.04
CA PRO A 88 -51.07 -17.50 29.69
C PRO A 88 -49.59 -17.86 29.50
N ALA A 89 -49.28 -18.67 28.50
CA ALA A 89 -47.90 -18.89 28.11
C ALA A 89 -47.27 -17.53 27.73
N PRO A 90 -46.04 -17.22 28.17
CA PRO A 90 -45.35 -16.04 27.68
C PRO A 90 -45.29 -16.12 26.15
N PRO A 91 -45.53 -15.00 25.44
CA PRO A 91 -45.57 -15.00 24.00
C PRO A 91 -44.27 -15.61 23.41
N PRO A 92 -44.37 -16.32 22.27
CA PRO A 92 -43.21 -16.90 21.60
C PRO A 92 -42.16 -15.81 21.36
N MET A 93 -40.87 -16.16 21.40
CA MET A 93 -39.79 -15.17 21.24
C MET A 93 -39.88 -14.39 19.92
N THR A 94 -40.59 -14.92 18.91
CA THR A 94 -40.91 -14.25 17.64
C THR A 94 -41.92 -13.10 17.76
N ALA A 95 -42.66 -13.02 18.86
CA ALA A 95 -43.64 -11.96 19.15
C ALA A 95 -43.09 -10.88 20.11
N ARG A 96 -41.83 -11.00 20.56
CA ARG A 96 -41.12 -9.88 21.20
C ARG A 96 -40.58 -9.01 20.08
N GLY A 97 -41.33 -7.98 19.72
CA GLY A 97 -41.03 -7.05 18.63
C GLY A 97 -39.58 -6.53 18.66
N GLY A 98 -38.70 -7.24 17.96
CA GLY A 98 -37.56 -6.63 17.30
C GLY A 98 -38.04 -5.99 15.99
N PRO A 99 -37.35 -4.97 15.49
CA PRO A 99 -37.68 -4.40 14.19
C PRO A 99 -37.70 -5.51 13.13
N ASP A 100 -38.73 -5.53 12.28
CA ASP A 100 -38.81 -6.49 11.20
C ASP A 100 -37.64 -6.30 10.21
N ALA A 101 -37.33 -7.28 9.37
CA ALA A 101 -36.19 -7.18 8.46
C ALA A 101 -36.25 -5.96 7.53
N ALA A 102 -37.45 -5.53 7.12
CA ALA A 102 -37.67 -4.35 6.29
C ALA A 102 -37.52 -3.05 7.09
N GLU A 103 -37.90 -3.03 8.37
CA GLU A 103 -37.72 -1.90 9.29
C GLU A 103 -36.26 -1.75 9.74
N VAL A 104 -35.55 -2.86 9.89
CA VAL A 104 -34.09 -2.93 10.02
C VAL A 104 -33.46 -2.35 8.76
N GLU A 105 -33.83 -2.81 7.56
CA GLU A 105 -33.34 -2.30 6.28
C GLU A 105 -33.65 -0.80 6.07
N LEU A 106 -34.85 -0.33 6.46
CA LEU A 106 -35.24 1.08 6.41
C LEU A 106 -34.45 1.92 7.41
N GLN A 107 -34.30 1.48 8.66
CA GLN A 107 -33.42 2.16 9.63
C GLN A 107 -31.96 2.16 9.17
N HIS A 108 -31.52 1.14 8.44
CA HIS A 108 -30.18 1.06 7.86
C HIS A 108 -29.99 2.00 6.67
N ALA A 109 -30.98 2.12 5.78
CA ALA A 109 -30.99 3.11 4.71
C ALA A 109 -30.98 4.54 5.26
N LEU A 110 -31.66 4.78 6.39
CA LEU A 110 -31.72 6.07 7.07
C LEU A 110 -30.47 6.41 7.89
N ARG A 111 -29.73 5.41 8.40
CA ARG A 111 -28.55 5.61 9.26
C ARG A 111 -27.20 5.44 8.54
N GLY A 112 -27.19 4.85 7.35
CA GLY A 112 -25.97 4.69 6.53
C GLY A 112 -24.86 3.87 7.21
N GLY A 113 -25.19 2.96 8.13
CA GLY A 113 -24.23 2.17 8.92
C GLY A 113 -23.99 0.75 8.38
N VAL A 114 -23.03 0.04 8.98
CA VAL A 114 -22.72 -1.36 8.65
C VAL A 114 -23.88 -2.28 9.02
N ILE A 115 -24.27 -3.19 8.12
CA ILE A 115 -25.25 -4.26 8.36
C ILE A 115 -24.52 -5.57 8.59
N GLN A 116 -24.81 -6.24 9.70
CA GLN A 116 -24.21 -7.51 10.06
C GLN A 116 -25.29 -8.56 10.37
N GLY A 117 -25.14 -9.74 9.81
CA GLY A 117 -25.86 -10.96 10.18
C GLY A 117 -25.05 -11.80 11.17
N MET A 118 -25.70 -12.83 11.71
CA MET A 118 -25.07 -13.78 12.62
C MET A 118 -24.30 -14.84 11.83
N VAL A 119 -23.07 -15.16 12.24
CA VAL A 119 -22.30 -16.27 11.68
C VAL A 119 -21.78 -17.19 12.77
N SER A 120 -21.81 -18.51 12.51
CA SER A 120 -21.35 -19.55 13.44
C SER A 120 -19.87 -19.93 13.24
N ILE A 121 -19.21 -19.38 12.21
CA ILE A 121 -17.81 -19.66 11.90
C ILE A 121 -16.87 -18.68 12.64
N PRO A 122 -15.60 -19.06 12.90
CA PRO A 122 -14.66 -18.19 13.61
C PRO A 122 -14.45 -16.82 12.95
N ASN A 123 -14.55 -16.73 11.63
CA ASN A 123 -14.46 -15.47 10.90
C ASN A 123 -15.76 -14.65 11.02
N GLN A 124 -15.87 -13.85 12.09
CA GLN A 124 -17.02 -12.98 12.35
C GLN A 124 -17.24 -11.93 11.25
N SER A 125 -16.19 -11.55 10.51
CA SER A 125 -16.28 -10.60 9.39
C SER A 125 -17.16 -11.11 8.25
N ALA A 126 -17.36 -12.44 8.13
CA ALA A 126 -18.26 -13.04 7.16
C ALA A 126 -19.74 -12.72 7.43
N GLY A 127 -20.06 -12.24 8.63
CA GLY A 127 -21.39 -11.74 8.96
C GLY A 127 -21.66 -10.35 8.40
N ILE A 128 -20.67 -9.61 7.90
CA ILE A 128 -20.90 -8.27 7.33
C ILE A 128 -21.62 -8.39 5.99
N LEU A 129 -22.89 -7.97 5.95
CA LEU A 129 -23.74 -8.01 4.76
C LEU A 129 -23.61 -6.73 3.91
N ILE A 130 -23.63 -5.56 4.56
CA ILE A 130 -23.44 -4.26 3.90
C ILE A 130 -22.40 -3.46 4.68
N GLN A 131 -21.39 -2.97 3.97
CA GLN A 131 -20.38 -2.07 4.49
C GLN A 131 -20.36 -0.78 3.66
N PRO A 132 -20.92 0.34 4.16
CA PRO A 132 -20.92 1.63 3.46
C PRO A 132 -19.52 2.07 3.00
N GLU A 133 -18.51 1.90 3.87
CA GLU A 133 -17.12 2.27 3.57
C GLU A 133 -16.54 1.47 2.39
N GLY A 134 -17.06 0.26 2.15
CA GLY A 134 -16.69 -0.55 0.99
C GLY A 134 -17.18 0.04 -0.34
N ARG A 135 -18.26 0.83 -0.34
CA ARG A 135 -18.72 1.59 -1.51
C ARG A 135 -17.74 2.72 -1.82
N ASP A 136 -17.31 3.45 -0.80
CA ASP A 136 -16.37 4.56 -0.94
C ASP A 136 -14.99 4.06 -1.38
N TRP A 137 -14.49 2.98 -0.76
CA TRP A 137 -13.26 2.33 -1.19
C TRP A 137 -13.32 1.86 -2.64
N ARG A 138 -14.46 1.29 -3.08
CA ARG A 138 -14.65 0.89 -4.47
C ARG A 138 -14.62 2.11 -5.39
N GLY A 139 -15.34 3.18 -5.04
CA GLY A 139 -15.32 4.45 -5.77
C GLY A 139 -13.91 5.04 -5.87
N PHE A 140 -13.15 5.00 -4.78
CA PHE A 140 -11.74 5.36 -4.80
C PHE A 140 -10.97 4.49 -5.79
N ARG A 141 -11.06 3.16 -5.69
CA ARG A 141 -10.25 2.23 -6.51
C ARG A 141 -10.57 2.33 -8.00
N THR A 142 -11.85 2.37 -8.37
CA THR A 142 -12.28 2.28 -9.78
C THR A 142 -12.37 3.63 -10.48
N ARG A 143 -12.49 4.73 -9.73
CA ARG A 143 -12.62 6.08 -10.29
C ARG A 143 -11.45 6.96 -9.88
N THR A 144 -11.32 7.25 -8.59
CA THR A 144 -10.34 8.25 -8.11
C THR A 144 -8.91 7.83 -8.38
N LEU A 145 -8.50 6.65 -7.90
CA LEU A 145 -7.16 6.10 -8.07
C LEU A 145 -6.83 5.90 -9.55
N THR A 146 -7.77 5.36 -10.33
CA THR A 146 -7.56 5.14 -11.77
C THR A 146 -7.35 6.47 -12.49
N ILE A 147 -8.27 7.43 -12.36
CA ILE A 147 -8.16 8.70 -13.10
C ILE A 147 -6.99 9.54 -12.59
N ALA A 148 -6.87 9.74 -11.27
CA ALA A 148 -5.80 10.55 -10.69
C ALA A 148 -4.42 9.91 -10.89
N GLY A 149 -4.32 8.59 -10.74
CA GLY A 149 -3.08 7.85 -11.00
C GLY A 149 -2.67 7.91 -12.48
N ALA A 150 -3.62 7.75 -13.41
CA ALA A 150 -3.34 7.88 -14.84
C ALA A 150 -2.90 9.31 -15.19
N ALA A 151 -3.62 10.32 -14.69
CA ALA A 151 -3.29 11.73 -14.90
C ALA A 151 -1.91 12.07 -14.33
N LEU A 152 -1.57 11.55 -13.14
CA LEU A 152 -0.27 11.77 -12.51
C LEU A 152 0.86 11.13 -13.31
N VAL A 153 0.76 9.84 -13.64
CA VAL A 153 1.84 9.10 -14.31
C VAL A 153 2.00 9.56 -15.75
N LEU A 154 0.92 9.63 -16.53
CA LEU A 154 0.98 10.11 -17.92
C LEU A 154 1.33 11.59 -17.98
N GLY A 155 0.78 12.41 -17.08
CA GLY A 155 1.12 13.82 -16.97
C GLY A 155 2.61 14.03 -16.67
N MET A 156 3.20 13.21 -15.80
CA MET A 156 4.64 13.24 -15.53
C MET A 156 5.45 12.85 -16.77
N VAL A 157 5.08 11.79 -17.49
CA VAL A 157 5.77 11.39 -18.73
C VAL A 157 5.70 12.51 -19.78
N VAL A 158 4.52 13.12 -19.97
CA VAL A 158 4.33 14.25 -20.90
C VAL A 158 5.16 15.45 -20.46
N LEU A 159 5.16 15.80 -19.17
CA LEU A 159 5.96 16.90 -18.62
C LEU A 159 7.45 16.70 -18.88
N LEU A 160 7.98 15.50 -18.59
CA LEU A 160 9.38 15.17 -18.84
C LEU A 160 9.71 15.19 -20.34
N GLY A 161 8.79 14.72 -21.19
CA GLY A 161 8.90 14.83 -22.65
C GLY A 161 8.98 16.28 -23.12
N ILE A 162 8.10 17.16 -22.61
CA ILE A 162 8.13 18.60 -22.91
C ILE A 162 9.46 19.20 -22.47
N LEU A 163 9.92 18.91 -21.25
CA LEU A 163 11.20 19.41 -20.74
C LEU A 163 12.36 18.96 -21.62
N TYR A 164 12.37 17.69 -22.05
CA TYR A 164 13.39 17.16 -22.93
C TYR A 164 13.41 17.85 -24.30
N PHE A 165 12.27 17.98 -24.96
CA PHE A 165 12.22 18.59 -26.30
C PHE A 165 12.36 20.11 -26.29
N TRP A 166 11.99 20.78 -25.19
CA TRP A 166 12.10 22.23 -25.09
C TRP A 166 13.50 22.68 -24.65
N LYS A 167 14.04 22.08 -23.59
CA LYS A 167 15.32 22.50 -22.98
C LYS A 167 16.50 21.61 -23.39
N GLY A 168 16.25 20.35 -23.72
CA GLY A 168 17.30 19.37 -23.98
C GLY A 168 18.00 18.87 -22.71
N PRO A 169 18.96 17.93 -22.87
CA PRO A 169 19.80 17.46 -21.78
C PRO A 169 20.67 18.58 -21.21
N GLN A 170 20.86 18.59 -19.89
CA GLN A 170 21.84 19.47 -19.24
C GLN A 170 23.26 19.02 -19.59
N ARG A 171 23.92 19.79 -20.45
CA ARG A 171 25.30 19.55 -20.89
C ARG A 171 26.30 20.07 -19.86
N ILE A 172 27.50 19.47 -19.83
CA ILE A 172 28.62 19.97 -19.02
C ILE A 172 29.14 21.25 -19.67
N GLU A 173 29.07 22.39 -18.98
CA GLU A 173 29.36 23.71 -19.57
C GLU A 173 30.82 23.80 -20.04
N ALA A 174 31.76 23.30 -19.25
CA ALA A 174 33.17 23.27 -19.60
C ALA A 174 33.56 22.10 -20.52
N GLY A 175 32.59 21.26 -20.93
CA GLY A 175 32.85 19.98 -21.58
C GLY A 175 33.52 18.97 -20.66
N ARG A 176 33.71 17.74 -21.17
CA ARG A 176 34.35 16.66 -20.43
C ARG A 176 35.83 16.94 -20.22
N SER A 177 36.31 16.75 -19.00
CA SER A 177 37.73 16.94 -18.66
C SER A 177 38.60 15.72 -18.99
N GLY A 178 37.98 14.55 -19.21
CA GLY A 178 38.69 13.28 -19.42
C GLY A 178 39.27 12.68 -18.13
N ARG A 179 39.21 13.42 -17.02
CA ARG A 179 39.59 12.97 -15.68
C ARG A 179 38.32 12.61 -14.92
N SER A 180 38.37 11.51 -14.17
CA SER A 180 37.23 11.07 -13.37
C SER A 180 37.56 11.04 -11.88
N ILE A 181 36.55 11.29 -11.06
CA ILE A 181 36.58 11.15 -9.60
C ILE A 181 35.61 10.05 -9.17
N GLU A 182 35.98 9.24 -8.19
CA GLU A 182 35.07 8.24 -7.62
C GLU A 182 33.99 8.92 -6.80
N ARG A 183 32.74 8.55 -7.08
CA ARG A 183 31.55 9.12 -6.45
C ARG A 183 30.77 8.11 -5.62
N TYR A 184 30.68 6.86 -6.08
CA TYR A 184 29.93 5.80 -5.42
C TYR A 184 30.74 4.50 -5.39
N GLY A 185 30.90 3.93 -4.21
CA GLY A 185 31.57 2.64 -4.02
C GLY A 185 30.75 1.45 -4.54
N PRO A 186 31.33 0.24 -4.58
CA PRO A 186 30.66 -0.96 -5.08
C PRO A 186 29.37 -1.31 -4.33
N LEU A 187 29.38 -1.25 -2.99
CA LEU A 187 28.21 -1.56 -2.16
C LEU A 187 27.03 -0.62 -2.46
N GLU A 188 27.30 0.68 -2.58
CA GLU A 188 26.30 1.70 -2.91
C GLU A 188 25.63 1.40 -4.25
N ARG A 189 26.44 1.03 -5.25
CA ARG A 189 25.96 0.72 -6.61
C ARG A 189 25.16 -0.57 -6.67
N VAL A 190 25.66 -1.66 -6.07
CA VAL A 190 24.94 -2.95 -6.06
C VAL A 190 23.59 -2.78 -5.37
N ASN A 191 23.56 -2.11 -4.22
CA ASN A 191 22.32 -1.83 -3.51
C ASN A 191 21.37 -0.95 -4.34
N HIS A 192 21.90 0.08 -5.00
CA HIS A 192 21.11 0.93 -5.91
C HIS A 192 20.46 0.12 -7.04
N TRP A 193 21.22 -0.71 -7.75
CA TRP A 193 20.68 -1.51 -8.85
C TRP A 193 19.69 -2.57 -8.38
N MET A 194 19.87 -3.15 -7.20
CA MET A 194 18.90 -4.05 -6.59
C MET A 194 17.57 -3.32 -6.28
N VAL A 195 17.63 -2.14 -5.65
CA VAL A 195 16.43 -1.32 -5.37
C VAL A 195 15.77 -0.85 -6.66
N ALA A 196 16.55 -0.35 -7.63
CA ALA A 196 16.04 0.18 -8.89
C ALA A 196 15.34 -0.90 -9.71
N SER A 197 15.97 -2.07 -9.89
CA SER A 197 15.35 -3.18 -10.63
C SER A 197 14.11 -3.72 -9.93
N SER A 198 14.15 -3.88 -8.61
CA SER A 198 12.99 -4.29 -7.82
C SER A 198 11.85 -3.28 -7.96
N PHE A 199 12.14 -1.98 -7.82
CA PHE A 199 11.15 -0.91 -7.91
C PHE A 199 10.51 -0.83 -9.30
N VAL A 200 11.28 -0.98 -10.38
CA VAL A 200 10.73 -0.99 -11.74
C VAL A 200 9.71 -2.11 -11.90
N ILE A 201 10.03 -3.33 -11.45
CA ILE A 201 9.11 -4.46 -11.56
C ILE A 201 7.90 -4.28 -10.64
N LEU A 202 8.10 -3.81 -9.39
CA LEU A 202 7.02 -3.48 -8.45
C LEU A 202 6.07 -2.42 -9.02
N GLY A 203 6.62 -1.35 -9.60
CA GLY A 203 5.86 -0.28 -10.23
C GLY A 203 5.05 -0.78 -11.41
N LEU A 204 5.66 -1.54 -12.34
CA LEU A 204 4.97 -2.09 -13.51
C LEU A 204 3.89 -3.09 -13.13
N SER A 205 4.14 -3.97 -12.16
CA SER A 205 3.14 -4.93 -11.67
C SER A 205 2.00 -4.23 -10.90
N GLY A 206 2.28 -3.20 -10.11
CA GLY A 206 1.25 -2.38 -9.46
C GLY A 206 0.40 -1.59 -10.46
N LEU A 207 1.01 -1.07 -11.52
CA LEU A 207 0.29 -0.47 -12.65
C LEU A 207 -0.58 -1.51 -13.37
N ASN A 208 -0.11 -2.75 -13.54
CA ASN A 208 -0.93 -3.84 -14.09
C ASN A 208 -2.14 -4.15 -13.21
N ILE A 209 -1.98 -4.22 -11.88
CA ILE A 209 -3.09 -4.44 -10.93
C ILE A 209 -4.13 -3.31 -11.03
N THR A 210 -3.68 -2.07 -11.19
CA THR A 210 -4.57 -0.88 -11.18
C THR A 210 -5.23 -0.63 -12.55
N PHE A 211 -4.47 -0.76 -13.64
CA PHE A 211 -4.88 -0.33 -14.98
C PHE A 211 -5.00 -1.47 -16.00
N GLY A 212 -4.38 -2.61 -15.71
CA GLY A 212 -4.21 -3.70 -16.68
C GLY A 212 -5.53 -4.21 -17.24
N ALA A 213 -6.59 -4.25 -16.43
CA ALA A 213 -7.92 -4.67 -16.90
C ALA A 213 -8.53 -3.72 -17.95
N TYR A 214 -8.19 -2.43 -17.92
CA TYR A 214 -8.70 -1.41 -18.83
C TYR A 214 -7.82 -1.23 -20.07
N VAL A 215 -6.50 -1.38 -19.90
CA VAL A 215 -5.52 -1.05 -20.95
C VAL A 215 -4.95 -2.30 -21.61
N LEU A 216 -4.53 -3.28 -20.81
CA LEU A 216 -3.78 -4.43 -21.30
C LEU A 216 -4.71 -5.58 -21.72
N ARG A 217 -5.71 -5.90 -20.91
CA ARG A 217 -6.66 -7.00 -21.15
C ARG A 217 -7.37 -6.91 -22.52
N PRO A 218 -7.83 -5.74 -23.01
CA PRO A 218 -8.44 -5.64 -24.34
C PRO A 218 -7.46 -5.92 -25.49
N VAL A 219 -6.16 -5.70 -25.26
CA VAL A 219 -5.12 -5.84 -26.29
C VAL A 219 -4.63 -7.28 -26.41
N ILE A 220 -4.38 -7.96 -25.28
CA ILE A 220 -3.77 -9.30 -25.27
C ILE A 220 -4.76 -10.43 -25.03
N GLY A 221 -6.02 -10.12 -24.72
CA GLY A 221 -7.06 -11.11 -24.41
C GLY A 221 -7.07 -11.53 -22.93
N ALA A 222 -8.20 -12.10 -22.50
CA ALA A 222 -8.45 -12.39 -21.07
C ALA A 222 -7.55 -13.49 -20.49
N GLU A 223 -7.27 -14.54 -21.26
CA GLU A 223 -6.43 -15.66 -20.82
C GLU A 223 -4.97 -15.22 -20.63
N ALA A 224 -4.38 -14.59 -21.65
CA ALA A 224 -3.02 -14.05 -21.56
C ALA A 224 -2.89 -13.00 -20.45
N PHE A 225 -3.88 -12.12 -20.29
CA PHE A 225 -3.91 -11.14 -19.21
C PHE A 225 -3.96 -11.79 -17.82
N THR A 226 -4.72 -12.87 -17.65
CA THR A 226 -4.80 -13.61 -16.40
C THR A 226 -3.43 -14.20 -16.06
N THR A 227 -2.82 -14.92 -17.00
CA THR A 227 -1.48 -15.51 -16.83
C THR A 227 -0.43 -14.44 -16.51
N PHE A 228 -0.41 -13.35 -17.28
CA PHE A 228 0.51 -12.23 -17.04
C PHE A 228 0.31 -11.59 -15.66
N THR A 229 -0.94 -11.41 -15.24
CA THR A 229 -1.27 -10.81 -13.94
C THR A 229 -0.85 -11.71 -12.79
N LEU A 230 -1.01 -13.04 -12.90
CA LEU A 230 -0.53 -13.99 -11.89
C LEU A 230 0.99 -13.94 -11.72
N TRP A 231 1.74 -13.95 -12.84
CA TRP A 231 3.20 -13.86 -12.80
C TRP A 231 3.69 -12.52 -12.25
N THR A 232 3.08 -11.41 -12.68
CA THR A 232 3.46 -10.07 -12.21
C THR A 232 3.07 -9.85 -10.75
N GLN A 233 1.96 -10.42 -10.27
CA GLN A 233 1.61 -10.43 -8.85
C GLN A 233 2.62 -11.23 -8.02
N ALA A 234 3.01 -12.43 -8.48
CA ALA A 234 4.04 -13.21 -7.80
C ALA A 234 5.37 -12.43 -7.72
N ALA A 235 5.79 -11.83 -8.83
CA ALA A 235 6.97 -10.97 -8.86
C ALA A 235 6.84 -9.77 -7.90
N HIS A 236 5.66 -9.14 -7.82
CA HIS A 236 5.38 -8.04 -6.91
C HIS A 236 5.58 -8.45 -5.44
N HIS A 237 5.06 -9.61 -5.04
CA HIS A 237 5.23 -10.12 -3.69
C HIS A 237 6.70 -10.42 -3.37
N PHE A 238 7.40 -11.16 -4.24
CA PHE A 238 8.78 -11.58 -3.95
C PHE A 238 9.81 -10.46 -4.06
N LEU A 239 9.65 -9.50 -4.98
CA LEU A 239 10.58 -8.37 -5.12
C LEU A 239 10.34 -7.27 -4.09
N SER A 240 9.23 -7.31 -3.35
CA SER A 240 9.01 -6.41 -2.21
C SER A 240 10.08 -6.61 -1.11
N PHE A 241 10.58 -7.84 -0.92
CA PHE A 241 11.62 -8.17 0.06
C PHE A 241 12.98 -7.51 -0.25
N PRO A 242 13.62 -7.74 -1.41
CA PRO A 242 14.88 -7.07 -1.75
C PRO A 242 14.72 -5.55 -1.87
N PHE A 243 13.56 -5.05 -2.32
CA PHE A 243 13.27 -3.61 -2.29
C PHE A 243 13.31 -3.05 -0.87
N THR A 244 12.56 -3.66 0.06
CA THR A 244 12.50 -3.21 1.46
C THR A 244 13.86 -3.29 2.13
N PHE A 245 14.57 -4.40 1.95
CA PHE A 245 15.93 -4.57 2.46
C PHE A 245 16.87 -3.50 1.90
N GLY A 246 16.82 -3.25 0.59
CA GLY A 246 17.66 -2.26 -0.06
C GLY A 246 17.37 -0.83 0.38
N ILE A 247 16.12 -0.47 0.67
CA ILE A 247 15.74 0.81 1.28
C ILE A 247 16.39 0.97 2.67
N ILE A 248 16.38 -0.06 3.50
CA ILE A 248 17.05 -0.03 4.82
C ILE A 248 18.56 0.15 4.65
N VAL A 249 19.17 -0.59 3.72
CA VAL A 249 20.61 -0.42 3.43
C VAL A 249 20.91 0.98 2.90
N MET A 250 20.10 1.54 2.00
CA MET A 250 20.23 2.92 1.50
C MET A 250 20.14 3.94 2.64
N LEU A 251 19.22 3.73 3.59
CA LEU A 251 19.12 4.58 4.77
C LEU A 251 20.46 4.60 5.51
N LEU A 252 21.03 3.44 5.81
CA LEU A 252 22.26 3.33 6.58
C LEU A 252 23.49 3.92 5.87
N ILE A 253 23.67 3.65 4.58
CA ILE A 253 24.88 4.05 3.85
C ILE A 253 24.86 5.53 3.42
N TRP A 254 23.68 6.13 3.21
CA TRP A 254 23.55 7.48 2.66
C TRP A 254 22.96 8.52 3.62
N ALA A 255 22.54 8.14 4.84
CA ALA A 255 21.90 9.07 5.77
C ALA A 255 22.76 10.30 6.07
N ARG A 256 24.04 10.08 6.36
CA ARG A 256 24.98 11.17 6.72
C ARG A 256 25.03 12.26 5.65
N ASP A 257 25.15 11.87 4.38
CA ASP A 257 25.32 12.80 3.27
C ASP A 257 24.01 13.48 2.84
N ASN A 258 22.87 12.95 3.30
CA ASN A 258 21.54 13.46 2.97
C ASN A 258 20.88 14.27 4.10
N LEU A 259 21.60 14.54 5.18
CA LEU A 259 21.10 15.45 6.22
C LEU A 259 20.93 16.87 5.67
N PRO A 260 19.80 17.54 5.96
CA PRO A 260 19.61 18.95 5.61
C PRO A 260 20.69 19.83 6.26
N ALA A 261 21.26 20.74 5.48
CA ALA A 261 22.30 21.67 5.87
C ALA A 261 21.93 23.10 5.48
N ARG A 262 22.54 24.11 6.12
CA ARG A 262 22.24 25.53 5.84
C ARG A 262 22.51 25.92 4.38
N VAL A 263 23.49 25.28 3.75
CA VAL A 263 23.80 25.49 2.32
C VAL A 263 22.65 25.08 1.40
N ASP A 264 21.83 24.12 1.81
CA ASP A 264 20.70 23.65 1.02
C ASP A 264 19.66 24.77 0.83
N LEU A 265 19.47 25.59 1.86
CA LEU A 265 18.56 26.74 1.80
C LEU A 265 19.10 27.84 0.87
N ALA A 266 20.43 28.05 0.84
CA ALA A 266 21.06 28.97 -0.10
C ALA A 266 20.90 28.49 -1.54
N TRP A 267 21.06 27.18 -1.78
CA TRP A 267 20.85 26.56 -3.08
C TRP A 267 19.41 26.70 -3.58
N ILE A 268 18.42 26.51 -2.71
CA ILE A 268 17.00 26.71 -3.03
C ILE A 268 16.73 28.18 -3.36
N ARG A 269 17.22 29.12 -2.54
CA ARG A 269 17.04 30.58 -2.77
C ARG A 269 17.69 31.06 -4.06
N ALA A 270 18.77 30.42 -4.51
CA ALA A 270 19.44 30.72 -5.76
C ALA A 270 18.65 30.28 -7.01
N GLY A 271 17.51 29.58 -6.84
CA GLY A 271 16.68 29.07 -7.93
C GLY A 271 16.85 27.57 -8.19
N GLY A 272 17.69 26.89 -7.41
CA GLY A 272 17.89 25.45 -7.46
C GLY A 272 18.21 24.93 -8.86
N PRO A 273 17.43 23.99 -9.43
CA PRO A 273 17.70 23.44 -10.76
C PRO A 273 17.44 24.44 -11.90
N PHE A 274 16.82 25.58 -11.60
CA PHE A 274 16.52 26.66 -12.56
C PHE A 274 17.38 27.91 -12.35
N ALA A 275 18.37 27.85 -11.46
CA ALA A 275 19.32 28.94 -11.25
C ALA A 275 20.10 29.27 -12.52
N LYS A 276 20.58 30.51 -12.63
CA LYS A 276 21.59 30.88 -13.63
C LYS A 276 22.93 30.32 -13.17
N GLY A 277 23.40 29.24 -13.82
CA GLY A 277 24.55 28.46 -13.39
C GLY A 277 24.23 27.45 -12.29
N HIS A 278 25.26 26.84 -11.70
CA HIS A 278 25.11 25.80 -10.68
C HIS A 278 25.38 26.34 -9.27
N PRO A 279 24.36 26.43 -8.39
CA PRO A 279 24.59 26.86 -7.02
C PRO A 279 25.43 25.81 -6.27
N PRO A 280 26.32 26.24 -5.34
CA PRO A 280 27.18 25.33 -4.61
C PRO A 280 26.40 24.23 -3.88
N ALA A 281 26.85 22.98 -4.03
CA ALA A 281 26.23 21.82 -3.41
C ALA A 281 27.29 20.85 -2.87
N GLY A 282 26.95 20.16 -1.77
CA GLY A 282 27.74 19.05 -1.22
C GLY A 282 27.60 17.79 -2.06
N ARG A 283 27.86 16.61 -1.46
CA ARG A 283 27.80 15.32 -2.20
C ARG A 283 26.46 15.12 -2.90
N PHE A 284 25.37 15.48 -2.21
CA PHE A 284 24.02 15.53 -2.77
C PHE A 284 23.48 16.96 -2.71
N ASN A 285 22.83 17.39 -3.80
CA ASN A 285 22.11 18.67 -3.81
C ASN A 285 20.74 18.54 -3.11
N PRO A 286 20.06 19.65 -2.76
CA PRO A 286 18.79 19.60 -2.03
C PRO A 286 17.68 18.81 -2.72
N ALA A 287 17.60 18.84 -4.06
CA ALA A 287 16.63 18.05 -4.80
C ALA A 287 16.90 16.54 -4.66
N GLN A 288 18.17 16.13 -4.74
CA GLN A 288 18.58 14.75 -4.49
C GLN A 288 18.30 14.32 -3.05
N LYS A 289 18.56 15.19 -2.05
CA LYS A 289 18.24 14.92 -0.64
C LYS A 289 16.73 14.76 -0.42
N GLY A 290 15.93 15.62 -1.06
CA GLY A 290 14.47 15.53 -1.02
C GLY A 290 13.97 14.20 -1.58
N LEU A 291 14.47 13.82 -2.76
CA LEU A 291 14.16 12.52 -3.38
C LEU A 291 14.60 11.35 -2.50
N TYR A 292 15.79 11.43 -1.88
CA TYR A 292 16.27 10.41 -0.94
C TYR A 292 15.28 10.21 0.20
N TRP A 293 14.93 11.27 0.94
CA TRP A 293 14.00 11.14 2.08
C TRP A 293 12.61 10.71 1.66
N PHE A 294 12.11 11.22 0.54
CA PHE A 294 10.85 10.77 -0.03
C PHE A 294 10.87 9.27 -0.39
N THR A 295 11.97 8.79 -0.99
CA THR A 295 12.10 7.38 -1.37
C THR A 295 12.22 6.48 -0.15
N ILE A 296 12.99 6.88 0.87
CA ILE A 296 13.12 6.10 2.11
C ILE A 296 11.79 6.04 2.86
N LEU A 297 11.17 7.19 3.14
CA LEU A 297 9.94 7.24 3.93
C LEU A 297 8.74 6.70 3.16
N GLY A 298 8.57 7.10 1.90
CA GLY A 298 7.54 6.59 1.01
C GLY A 298 7.68 5.11 0.74
N GLY A 299 8.92 4.63 0.52
CA GLY A 299 9.22 3.21 0.36
C GLY A 299 8.87 2.40 1.59
N LEU A 300 9.15 2.92 2.80
CA LEU A 300 8.77 2.27 4.05
C LEU A 300 7.24 2.24 4.25
N VAL A 301 6.54 3.34 3.94
CA VAL A 301 5.07 3.39 3.98
C VAL A 301 4.45 2.39 3.01
N ALA A 302 4.96 2.32 1.78
CA ALA A 302 4.52 1.35 0.78
C ALA A 302 4.82 -0.09 1.22
N ALA A 303 6.00 -0.37 1.77
CA ALA A 303 6.38 -1.68 2.25
C ALA A 303 5.49 -2.15 3.42
N VAL A 304 5.31 -1.31 4.45
CA VAL A 304 4.47 -1.66 5.62
C VAL A 304 3.03 -1.91 5.19
N SER A 305 2.44 -0.99 4.42
CA SER A 305 1.06 -1.17 3.92
C SER A 305 0.93 -2.39 3.00
N GLY A 306 1.95 -2.68 2.17
CA GLY A 306 1.97 -3.85 1.29
C GLY A 306 2.04 -5.17 2.05
N TYR A 307 2.91 -5.28 3.07
CA TYR A 307 2.98 -6.49 3.89
C TYR A 307 1.71 -6.72 4.72
N LEU A 308 1.06 -5.64 5.20
CA LEU A 308 -0.25 -5.75 5.85
C LEU A 308 -1.32 -6.30 4.89
N LEU A 309 -1.27 -5.93 3.61
CA LEU A 309 -2.17 -6.47 2.58
C LEU A 309 -1.87 -7.93 2.21
N MET A 310 -0.59 -8.34 2.27
CA MET A 310 -0.19 -9.74 2.07
C MET A 310 -0.55 -10.63 3.26
N ALA A 311 -0.61 -10.06 4.47
CA ALA A 311 -0.95 -10.75 5.70
C ALA A 311 -2.22 -10.14 6.35
N PRO A 312 -3.40 -10.27 5.71
CA PRO A 312 -4.64 -9.63 6.17
C PRO A 312 -5.08 -10.11 7.56
N ALA A 313 -4.58 -11.24 8.04
CA ALA A 313 -4.81 -11.72 9.40
C ALA A 313 -4.20 -10.80 10.49
N LEU A 314 -3.25 -9.93 10.12
CA LEU A 314 -2.69 -8.91 11.02
C LEU A 314 -3.57 -7.65 11.11
N LEU A 315 -4.67 -7.60 10.35
CA LEU A 315 -5.58 -6.47 10.27
C LEU A 315 -6.93 -6.83 10.91
N ASP A 316 -7.38 -5.99 11.83
CA ASP A 316 -8.53 -6.29 12.69
C ASP A 316 -9.86 -6.42 11.92
N ASN A 317 -10.02 -5.74 10.78
CA ASN A 317 -11.27 -5.69 10.03
C ASN A 317 -11.08 -5.31 8.56
N ILE A 318 -12.17 -5.31 7.79
CA ILE A 318 -12.16 -4.98 6.36
C ILE A 318 -11.78 -3.50 6.14
N SER A 319 -12.18 -2.60 7.05
CA SER A 319 -11.86 -1.16 6.93
C SER A 319 -10.35 -0.92 7.01
N SER A 320 -9.62 -1.61 7.91
CA SER A 320 -8.17 -1.48 7.98
C SER A 320 -7.45 -2.02 6.75
N GLN A 321 -7.99 -3.07 6.10
CA GLN A 321 -7.50 -3.53 4.78
C GLN A 321 -7.74 -2.49 3.68
N GLN A 322 -8.90 -1.84 3.67
CA GLN A 322 -9.23 -0.78 2.71
C GLN A 322 -8.29 0.42 2.88
N VAL A 323 -8.02 0.84 4.11
CA VAL A 323 -7.08 1.92 4.42
C VAL A 323 -5.66 1.53 4.00
N ALA A 324 -5.20 0.32 4.33
CA ALA A 324 -3.88 -0.16 3.90
C ALA A 324 -3.75 -0.13 2.37
N HIS A 325 -4.79 -0.54 1.65
CA HIS A 325 -4.83 -0.46 0.19
C HIS A 325 -4.78 0.98 -0.33
N VAL A 326 -5.56 1.90 0.24
CA VAL A 326 -5.56 3.32 -0.16
C VAL A 326 -4.17 3.94 0.05
N VAL A 327 -3.57 3.71 1.22
CA VAL A 327 -2.22 4.19 1.54
C VAL A 327 -1.17 3.60 0.59
N HIS A 328 -1.22 2.28 0.37
CA HIS A 328 -0.28 1.59 -0.51
C HIS A 328 -0.37 2.11 -1.94
N ALA A 329 -1.58 2.12 -2.52
CA ALA A 329 -1.80 2.53 -3.89
C ALA A 329 -1.49 4.02 -4.10
N GLY A 330 -1.91 4.88 -3.18
CA GLY A 330 -1.61 6.31 -3.24
C GLY A 330 -0.11 6.59 -3.18
N MET A 331 0.60 6.01 -2.21
CA MET A 331 2.05 6.17 -2.08
C MET A 331 2.79 5.61 -3.30
N ALA A 332 2.38 4.43 -3.79
CA ALA A 332 3.00 3.81 -4.96
C ALA A 332 2.90 4.71 -6.21
N MET A 333 1.74 5.35 -6.47
CA MET A 333 1.59 6.27 -7.60
C MET A 333 2.49 7.49 -7.49
N LEU A 334 2.60 8.08 -6.29
CA LEU A 334 3.51 9.21 -6.03
C LEU A 334 4.97 8.80 -6.23
N MET A 335 5.35 7.60 -5.74
CA MET A 335 6.69 7.07 -5.93
C MET A 335 7.01 6.82 -7.39
N ILE A 336 6.11 6.23 -8.16
CA ILE A 336 6.30 6.03 -9.61
C ILE A 336 6.56 7.38 -10.29
N ALA A 337 5.75 8.40 -9.99
CA ALA A 337 5.94 9.73 -10.57
C ALA A 337 7.30 10.35 -10.21
N ALA A 338 7.71 10.29 -8.93
CA ALA A 338 9.00 10.82 -8.50
C ALA A 338 10.20 10.07 -9.10
N ILE A 339 10.10 8.74 -9.20
CA ILE A 339 11.17 7.91 -9.76
C ILE A 339 11.27 8.07 -11.28
N LEU A 340 10.18 8.40 -11.99
CA LEU A 340 10.27 8.83 -13.40
C LEU A 340 11.16 10.07 -13.56
N VAL A 341 11.01 11.07 -12.68
CA VAL A 341 11.89 12.25 -12.66
C VAL A 341 13.34 11.84 -12.37
N HIS A 342 13.55 10.94 -11.41
CA HIS A 342 14.88 10.43 -11.07
C HIS A 342 15.55 9.72 -12.25
N ILE A 343 14.84 8.81 -12.91
CA ILE A 343 15.32 8.08 -14.09
C ILE A 343 15.65 9.07 -15.20
N TYR A 344 14.77 10.05 -15.46
CA TYR A 344 15.01 11.08 -16.46
C TYR A 344 16.32 11.83 -16.20
N VAL A 345 16.48 12.46 -15.03
CA VAL A 345 17.69 13.24 -14.70
C VAL A 345 18.93 12.36 -14.67
N GLY A 346 18.82 11.13 -14.16
CA GLY A 346 19.94 10.20 -14.03
C GLY A 346 20.39 9.53 -15.34
N THR A 347 19.63 9.65 -16.43
CA THR A 347 19.94 9.00 -17.72
C THR A 347 20.09 10.00 -18.86
N ILE A 348 18.98 10.52 -19.38
CA ILE A 348 18.92 11.34 -20.58
C ILE A 348 18.80 12.83 -20.28
N GLY A 349 18.45 13.21 -19.05
CA GLY A 349 18.19 14.59 -18.64
C GLY A 349 19.46 15.36 -18.26
N ALA A 350 20.53 14.69 -17.85
CA ALA A 350 21.80 15.30 -17.52
C ALA A 350 22.99 14.48 -18.03
N GLU A 351 23.90 15.13 -18.75
CA GLU A 351 25.10 14.50 -19.29
C GLU A 351 26.04 14.04 -18.17
N GLY A 352 26.59 12.82 -18.28
CA GLY A 352 27.54 12.26 -17.32
C GLY A 352 26.92 11.74 -16.02
N ALA A 353 25.63 11.97 -15.77
CA ALA A 353 24.96 11.51 -14.55
C ALA A 353 24.89 9.98 -14.45
N PHE A 354 24.61 9.28 -15.56
CA PHE A 354 24.47 7.82 -15.59
C PHE A 354 25.75 7.09 -15.18
N GLU A 355 26.91 7.62 -15.57
CA GLU A 355 28.23 7.03 -15.30
C GLU A 355 28.51 6.86 -13.81
N ALA A 356 27.94 7.77 -13.01
CA ALA A 356 28.02 7.72 -11.57
C ALA A 356 27.56 6.37 -11.01
N MET A 357 26.44 5.84 -11.52
CA MET A 357 25.88 4.58 -11.01
C MET A 357 26.33 3.35 -11.79
N SER A 358 26.63 3.48 -13.08
CA SER A 358 27.12 2.35 -13.87
C SER A 358 28.57 1.99 -13.49
N THR A 359 29.47 2.98 -13.42
CA THR A 359 30.91 2.76 -13.15
C THR A 359 31.33 3.10 -11.73
N GLY A 360 30.60 3.98 -11.04
CA GLY A 360 31.01 4.53 -9.74
C GLY A 360 31.81 5.82 -9.83
N ARG A 361 32.13 6.27 -11.05
CA ARG A 361 32.97 7.45 -11.31
C ARG A 361 32.22 8.48 -12.16
N VAL A 362 32.56 9.74 -11.98
CA VAL A 362 32.02 10.86 -12.76
C VAL A 362 33.14 11.73 -13.30
N ASP A 363 32.89 12.42 -14.42
CA ASP A 363 33.83 13.41 -14.95
C ASP A 363 34.07 14.54 -13.92
N PHE A 364 35.31 14.99 -13.82
CA PHE A 364 35.71 16.03 -12.87
C PHE A 364 35.00 17.37 -13.12
N ASN A 365 34.77 17.77 -14.38
CA ASN A 365 34.05 19.01 -14.68
C ASN A 365 32.59 18.91 -14.29
N TYR A 366 31.94 17.79 -14.62
CA TYR A 366 30.57 17.50 -14.17
C TYR A 366 30.45 17.61 -12.64
N ALA A 367 31.35 16.96 -11.91
CA ALA A 367 31.36 16.98 -10.45
C ALA A 367 31.57 18.39 -9.89
N ARG A 368 32.47 19.17 -10.50
CA ARG A 368 32.77 20.55 -10.07
C ARG A 368 31.60 21.49 -10.32
N GLU A 369 30.92 21.34 -11.45
CA GLU A 369 29.72 22.11 -11.78
C GLU A 369 28.57 21.77 -10.83
N HIS A 370 28.25 20.48 -10.67
CA HIS A 370 27.03 20.07 -9.95
C HIS A 370 27.20 19.93 -8.43
N ASN A 371 28.43 19.72 -7.95
CA ASN A 371 28.76 19.43 -6.54
C ASN A 371 30.10 20.06 -6.14
N SER A 372 30.26 21.36 -6.39
CA SER A 372 31.52 22.10 -6.16
C SER A 372 32.11 21.93 -4.76
N LEU A 373 31.28 21.98 -3.72
CA LEU A 373 31.74 21.85 -2.32
C LEU A 373 32.26 20.45 -2.01
N TRP A 374 31.65 19.42 -2.60
CA TRP A 374 32.11 18.04 -2.47
C TRP A 374 33.45 17.82 -3.16
N VAL A 375 33.65 18.41 -4.34
CA VAL A 375 34.94 18.33 -5.04
C VAL A 375 36.04 19.01 -4.24
N GLU A 376 35.77 20.19 -3.67
CA GLU A 376 36.72 20.91 -2.83
C GLU A 376 37.11 20.10 -1.58
N GLU A 377 36.13 19.46 -0.93
CA GLU A 377 36.37 18.56 0.20
C GLU A 377 37.29 17.40 -0.19
N ARG A 378 36.99 16.69 -1.29
CA ARG A 378 37.82 15.56 -1.78
C ARG A 378 39.23 15.99 -2.16
N LEU A 379 39.40 17.15 -2.78
CA LEU A 379 40.71 17.70 -3.13
C LEU A 379 41.51 18.06 -1.86
N THR A 380 40.85 18.60 -0.85
CA THR A 380 41.47 18.94 0.44
C THR A 380 41.93 17.68 1.17
N GLU A 381 41.10 16.63 1.20
CA GLU A 381 41.47 15.32 1.75
C GLU A 381 42.66 14.70 1.02
N ALA A 382 42.65 14.71 -0.32
CA ALA A 382 43.75 14.19 -1.13
C ALA A 382 45.07 14.94 -0.86
N ARG A 383 45.02 16.27 -0.70
CA ARG A 383 46.20 17.06 -0.32
C ARG A 383 46.72 16.68 1.07
N ARG A 384 45.82 16.46 2.04
CA ARG A 384 46.19 16.00 3.40
C ARG A 384 46.82 14.62 3.41
N SER A 385 46.36 13.70 2.56
CA SER A 385 46.96 12.35 2.46
C SER A 385 48.33 12.33 1.78
N VAL A 386 48.64 13.32 0.94
CA VAL A 386 49.92 13.43 0.22
C VAL A 386 50.96 14.26 1.00
N ALA A 387 50.51 15.17 1.88
CA ALA A 387 51.42 15.92 2.75
C ALA A 387 52.09 14.97 3.77
N PRO A 388 53.43 14.87 3.83
CA PRO A 388 54.11 13.98 4.76
C PRO A 388 53.84 14.38 6.21
N ALA A 389 53.52 13.39 7.05
CA ALA A 389 53.25 13.57 8.49
C ALA A 389 54.46 14.06 9.30
N ASP A 390 55.66 14.11 8.70
CA ASP A 390 56.92 14.40 9.37
C ASP A 390 57.74 15.51 8.69
N ALA A 391 57.10 16.61 8.28
CA ALA A 391 57.85 17.86 8.14
C ALA A 391 58.14 18.44 9.55
N ARG A 392 58.89 17.69 10.39
CA ARG A 392 59.67 18.35 11.43
C ARG A 392 60.59 19.30 10.68
N THR A 393 60.48 20.58 11.00
CA THR A 393 61.40 21.63 10.58
C THR A 393 62.82 21.18 10.90
N ALA A 394 63.53 20.66 9.90
CA ALA A 394 64.97 20.52 9.94
C ALA A 394 65.53 21.96 9.88
N GLY A 395 65.69 22.58 11.04
CA GLY A 395 66.14 23.97 11.15
C GLY A 395 65.54 24.69 12.35
N ALA A 396 65.90 24.25 13.56
CA ALA A 396 66.07 25.10 14.72
C ALA A 396 67.04 24.37 15.67
N ASP A 397 68.28 24.84 15.60
CA ASP A 397 69.42 24.69 16.52
C ASP A 397 70.21 23.36 16.57
#